data_AF-A0A558F055-F1
#
_entry.id   AF-A0A558F055-F1
#
_cell.length_a   1.000
_cell.length_b   1.000
_cell.length_c   1.000
_cell.angle_alpha   90.00
_cell.angle_beta   90.00
_cell.angle_gamma   90.00
#
_symmetry.space_group_name_H-M   'P 1'
#
loop_
_entity.id
_entity.type
_entity.pdbx_description
1 polymer ?
#
loop_
_entity_poly.entity_id
_entity_poly.type
_entity_poly.pdbx_seq_one_letter_code
_entity_poly.pdbx_strand_id
1 'polypeptide(L)' 'VFFHMEDVGGPDLEEGQEIEFDIEQAPKGPRATNVTRL' A
#
# COMPACT_ATOMS: atom_id res chain seq x y z
N VAL A 1 0.14 -6.76 6.55
CA VAL A 1 -0.68 -5.81 5.76
C VAL A 1 -0.48 -6.14 4.30
N PHE A 2 -1.54 -6.10 3.50
CA PHE A 2 -1.48 -6.30 2.03
C PHE A 2 -2.05 -5.07 1.33
N PHE A 3 -1.61 -4.77 0.11
CA PHE A 3 -2.15 -3.70 -0.74
C PHE A 3 -2.42 -4.22 -2.15
N HIS A 4 -3.24 -3.53 -2.91
CA HIS A 4 -3.42 -3.79 -4.33
C HIS A 4 -2.55 -2.84 -5.16
N MET A 5 -2.06 -3.29 -6.32
CA MET A 5 -1.29 -2.43 -7.23
C MET A 5 -2.08 -1.21 -7.71
N GLU A 6 -3.40 -1.29 -7.71
CA GLU A 6 -4.29 -0.16 -8.00
C GLU A 6 -4.15 0.97 -6.96
N ASP A 7 -3.76 0.65 -5.73
CA ASP A 7 -3.51 1.63 -4.66
C ASP A 7 -2.12 2.27 -4.77
N VAL A 8 -1.19 1.66 -5.52
CA VAL A 8 0.16 2.16 -5.80
C VAL A 8 0.10 2.97 -7.09
N GLY A 9 -0.20 4.25 -6.98
CA GLY A 9 -0.18 5.12 -8.15
C GLY A 9 1.22 5.13 -8.81
N GLY A 10 1.31 4.89 -10.12
CA GLY A 10 2.57 4.94 -10.86
C GLY A 10 3.30 3.58 -10.98
N PRO A 11 4.64 3.57 -11.12
CA PRO A 11 5.41 2.35 -11.35
C PRO A 11 5.45 1.43 -10.11
N ASP A 12 5.82 0.17 -10.30
CA ASP A 12 5.90 -0.81 -9.20
C ASP A 12 6.81 -0.34 -8.05
N LEU A 13 6.48 -0.75 -6.83
CA LEU A 13 7.35 -0.54 -5.67
C LEU A 13 8.52 -1.52 -5.71
N GLU A 14 9.69 -1.04 -5.31
CA GLU A 14 10.90 -1.84 -5.20
C GLU A 14 11.17 -2.22 -3.74
N GLU A 15 11.88 -3.34 -3.53
CA GLU A 15 12.29 -3.75 -2.18
C GLU A 15 13.21 -2.69 -1.55
N GLY A 16 12.95 -2.35 -0.29
CA GLY A 16 13.71 -1.33 0.44
C GLY A 16 13.21 0.10 0.24
N GLN A 17 12.16 0.31 -0.57
CA GLN A 17 11.54 1.61 -0.73
C GLN A 17 10.70 2.02 0.49
N GLU A 18 10.92 3.23 0.98
CA GLU A 18 10.08 3.82 2.04
C GLU A 18 8.79 4.39 1.46
N ILE A 19 7.66 4.07 2.10
CA ILE A 19 6.32 4.48 1.70
C ILE A 19 5.50 4.87 2.92
N GLU A 20 4.49 5.70 2.70
CA GLU A 20 3.44 6.00 3.67
C GLU A 20 2.11 5.38 3.19
N PHE A 21 1.32 4.88 4.13
CA PHE A 21 0.02 4.28 3.85
C PHE A 21 -0.88 4.33 5.09
N ASP A 22 -2.18 4.25 4.85
CA ASP A 22 -3.19 4.08 5.89
C ASP A 22 -3.55 2.61 6.07
N ILE A 23 -3.93 2.20 7.29
CA ILE A 23 -4.42 0.84 7.57
C ILE A 23 -5.95 0.86 7.72
N GLU A 24 -6.62 0.04 6.91
CA GLU A 24 -8.06 -0.20 7.01
C GLU A 24 -8.39 -1.67 7.28
N GLN A 25 -9.46 -1.93 8.03
CA GLN A 25 -9.96 -3.29 8.25
C GLN A 25 -10.82 -3.77 7.08
N ALA A 26 -10.40 -4.83 6.40
CA ALA A 26 -11.13 -5.47 5.31
C ALA A 26 -11.56 -6.90 5.68
N PRO A 27 -12.49 -7.53 4.92
CA PRO A 27 -12.95 -8.89 5.21
C PRO A 27 -11.85 -9.97 5.26
N LYS A 28 -10.71 -9.72 4.60
CA LYS A 28 -9.52 -10.60 4.60
C LYS A 28 -8.43 -10.15 5.59
N GLY A 29 -8.75 -9.25 6.51
CA GLY A 29 -7.81 -8.66 7.47
C GLY A 29 -7.37 -7.24 7.10
N PRO A 30 -6.38 -6.68 7.82
CA PRO A 30 -5.92 -5.31 7.63
C PRO A 30 -5.22 -5.14 6.28
N ARG A 31 -5.69 -4.15 5.52
CA ARG A 31 -5.14 -3.75 4.22
C ARG A 31 -4.48 -2.36 4.31
N ALA A 32 -3.53 -2.11 3.43
CA ALA A 32 -2.97 -0.78 3.21
C ALA A 32 -3.74 -0.04 2.11
N THR A 33 -3.99 1.25 2.32
CA THR A 33 -4.68 2.16 1.38
C THR A 33 -3.91 3.48 1.30
N ASN A 34 -4.22 4.29 0.27
CA ASN A 34 -3.58 5.61 0.05
C ASN A 34 -2.04 5.52 0.03
N VAL A 35 -1.50 4.54 -0.69
CA VAL A 35 -0.05 4.29 -0.69
C VAL A 35 0.66 5.43 -1.43
N THR A 36 1.54 6.14 -0.74
CA THR A 36 2.36 7.22 -1.27
C THR A 36 3.83 6.93 -1.05
N ARG A 37 4.67 7.44 -1.97
CA ARG A 37 6.13 7.37 -1.85
C ARG A 37 6.60 8.58 -1.04
N LEU A 38 7.53 8.36 -0.11
CA LEU A 38 8.21 9.45 0.61
C LEU A 38 9.23 10.17 -0.27
#